data_AF-A0A0B2PE78-F1
#
_entry.id   AF-A0A0B2PE78-F1
#
_cell.length_a   1.000
_cell.length_b   1.000
_cell.length_c   1.000
_cell.angle_alpha   90.00
_cell.angle_beta   90.00
_cell.angle_gamma   90.00
#
_symmetry.space_group_name_H-M   'P 1'
#
loop_
_entity.id
_entity.type
_entity.pdbx_description
1 polymer ?
#
loop_
_entity_poly.entity_id
_entity_poly.type
_entity_poly.pdbx_seq_one_letter_code
_entity_poly.pdbx_strand_id
1 'polypeptide(L)'
;LSPLFSHRSDEPLYETWERFKSLLRRYPNHSFDDAAQLHIFYSGLKPQTKMILDASTGGTMMSMSPKEAIVIIDVIAPNDYQSHHDRAPIQRKGIMKLDTQNAILA
;
A
#
# COMPACT_ATOMS: atom_id res chain seq x y z
N LEU A 1 -21.91 8.09 -3.53
CA LEU A 1 -20.81 7.63 -4.41
C LEU A 1 -20.15 6.39 -3.81
N SER A 2 -20.94 5.35 -3.55
CA SER A 2 -20.51 4.16 -2.83
C SER A 2 -20.84 2.93 -3.70
N PRO A 3 -20.08 2.69 -4.80
CA PRO A 3 -19.47 1.35 -5.01
C PRO A 3 -18.26 1.25 -5.99
N LEU A 4 -17.53 2.32 -6.35
CA LEU A 4 -16.82 2.32 -7.65
C LEU A 4 -15.53 1.49 -7.76
N PHE A 5 -14.89 1.08 -6.67
CA PHE A 5 -13.61 0.37 -6.70
C PHE A 5 -13.45 -0.59 -5.53
N SER A 6 -12.97 -1.80 -5.82
CA SER A 6 -12.60 -2.79 -4.82
C SER A 6 -11.44 -3.64 -5.30
N HIS A 7 -10.53 -3.92 -4.37
CA HIS A 7 -9.41 -4.84 -4.55
C HIS A 7 -9.91 -6.28 -4.55
N ARG A 8 -9.77 -6.99 -5.68
CA ARG A 8 -10.26 -8.37 -5.87
C ARG A 8 -9.40 -9.39 -5.12
N SER A 9 -9.97 -10.52 -4.71
CA SER A 9 -9.35 -11.59 -3.88
C SER A 9 -7.95 -12.01 -4.33
N ASP A 10 -7.73 -12.13 -5.64
CA ASP A 10 -6.54 -12.74 -6.22
C ASP A 10 -5.69 -11.74 -7.02
N GLU A 11 -6.04 -10.45 -6.96
CA GLU A 11 -5.38 -9.37 -7.68
C GLU A 11 -4.22 -8.82 -6.82
N PRO A 12 -2.98 -8.71 -7.35
CA PRO A 12 -1.88 -8.04 -6.66
C PRO A 12 -2.12 -6.53 -6.57
N LEU A 13 -1.36 -5.82 -5.72
CA LEU A 13 -1.49 -4.37 -5.57
C LEU A 13 -1.21 -3.64 -6.89
N TYR A 14 -0.23 -4.11 -7.67
CA TYR A 14 0.08 -3.57 -9.00
C TYR A 14 -1.15 -3.52 -9.91
N GLU A 15 -1.81 -4.65 -10.13
CA GLU A 15 -2.97 -4.75 -11.03
C GLU A 15 -4.14 -3.92 -10.50
N THR A 16 -4.33 -3.94 -9.19
CA THR A 16 -5.34 -3.13 -8.49
C THR A 16 -5.13 -1.64 -8.76
N TRP A 17 -3.88 -1.17 -8.68
CA TRP A 17 -3.51 0.22 -8.93
C TRP A 17 -3.65 0.61 -10.40
N GLU A 18 -3.20 -0.23 -11.34
CA GLU A 18 -3.36 0.01 -12.79
C GLU A 18 -4.84 0.08 -13.20
N ARG A 19 -5.69 -0.77 -12.60
CA ARG A 19 -7.14 -0.76 -12.85
C ARG A 19 -7.79 0.51 -12.32
N PHE A 20 -7.33 1.02 -11.17
CA PHE A 20 -7.76 2.30 -10.64
C PHE A 20 -7.36 3.48 -11.55
N LYS A 21 -6.10 3.55 -11.99
CA LYS A 21 -5.64 4.58 -12.94
C LYS A 21 -6.41 4.54 -14.26
N SER A 22 -6.72 3.34 -14.75
CA SER A 22 -7.54 3.14 -15.95
C SER A 22 -8.98 3.63 -15.75
N LEU A 23 -9.54 3.47 -14.56
CA LEU A 23 -10.86 3.99 -14.20
C LEU A 23 -10.88 5.53 -14.23
N LEU A 24 -9.86 6.18 -13.64
CA LEU A 24 -9.73 7.64 -13.67
C LEU A 24 -9.65 8.19 -15.10
N ARG A 25 -8.89 7.53 -15.99
CA ARG A 25 -8.77 7.91 -17.41
C ARG A 25 -10.08 7.80 -18.18
N ARG A 26 -11.00 6.91 -17.77
CA ARG A 26 -12.29 6.69 -18.43
C ARG A 26 -13.35 7.73 -18.03
N TYR A 27 -13.13 8.47 -16.95
CA TYR A 27 -13.99 9.55 -16.49
C TYR A 27 -13.27 10.91 -16.50
N PRO A 28 -12.77 11.39 -17.67
CA PRO A 28 -11.97 12.61 -17.76
C PRO A 28 -12.74 13.88 -17.36
N ASN A 29 -14.08 13.85 -17.40
CA ASN A 29 -14.94 15.00 -17.13
C ASN A 29 -15.23 15.23 -15.64
N HIS A 30 -14.81 14.30 -14.76
CA HIS A 30 -14.87 14.46 -13.31
C HIS A 30 -13.44 14.40 -12.79
N SER A 31 -12.74 15.54 -12.79
CA SER A 31 -11.42 15.65 -12.18
C SER A 31 -11.55 15.48 -10.67
N PHE A 32 -11.49 14.22 -10.21
CA PHE A 32 -11.28 13.92 -8.81
C PHE A 32 -9.95 14.54 -8.39
N ASP A 33 -9.93 15.31 -7.31
CA ASP A 33 -8.68 15.79 -6.75
C ASP A 33 -7.88 14.62 -6.13
N ASP A 34 -6.59 14.84 -5.91
CA ASP A 34 -5.68 13.80 -5.39
C ASP A 34 -6.21 13.21 -4.06
N ALA A 35 -6.86 14.03 -3.23
CA ALA A 35 -7.47 13.60 -1.97
C ALA A 35 -8.62 12.61 -2.17
N ALA A 36 -9.56 12.91 -3.08
CA ALA A 36 -10.64 12.01 -3.42
C ALA A 36 -10.13 10.73 -4.06
N GLN A 37 -9.12 10.82 -4.95
CA GLN A 37 -8.51 9.65 -5.58
C GLN A 37 -7.88 8.72 -4.52
N LEU A 38 -7.08 9.27 -3.61
CA LEU A 38 -6.48 8.49 -2.52
C LEU A 38 -7.54 7.86 -1.63
N HIS A 39 -8.56 8.61 -1.23
CA HIS A 39 -9.62 8.10 -0.36
C HIS A 39 -10.38 6.94 -1.02
N ILE A 40 -10.75 7.07 -2.29
CA ILE A 40 -11.46 6.02 -3.04
C ILE A 40 -10.57 4.78 -3.18
N PHE A 41 -9.31 4.97 -3.55
CA PHE A 41 -8.37 3.86 -3.70
C PHE A 41 -8.17 3.14 -2.36
N TYR A 42 -7.74 3.87 -1.33
CA TYR A 42 -7.43 3.32 -0.02
C TYR A 42 -8.66 2.65 0.61
N SER A 43 -9.84 3.26 0.54
CA SER A 43 -11.07 2.64 1.09
C SER A 43 -11.40 1.30 0.44
N GLY A 44 -11.18 1.17 -0.88
CA GLY A 44 -11.40 -0.05 -1.67
C GLY A 44 -10.35 -1.15 -1.49
N LEU A 45 -9.24 -0.88 -0.80
CA LEU A 45 -8.19 -1.87 -0.52
C LEU A 45 -8.59 -2.88 0.55
N LYS A 46 -8.05 -4.10 0.41
CA LYS A 46 -8.13 -5.13 1.46
C LYS A 46 -7.37 -4.69 2.71
N PRO A 47 -7.79 -5.17 3.91
CA PRO A 47 -7.09 -4.88 5.16
C PRO A 47 -5.59 -5.19 5.14
N GLN A 48 -5.20 -6.32 4.55
CA GLN A 48 -3.78 -6.71 4.47
C GLN A 48 -2.96 -5.73 3.63
N THR A 49 -3.51 -5.25 2.51
CA THR A 49 -2.83 -4.30 1.63
C THR A 49 -2.73 -2.92 2.27
N LYS A 50 -3.78 -2.48 2.98
CA LYS A 50 -3.73 -1.25 3.81
C LYS A 50 -2.60 -1.31 4.82
N MET A 51 -2.47 -2.44 5.53
CA MET A 51 -1.40 -2.65 6.51
C MET A 51 0.00 -2.58 5.89
N ILE A 52 0.20 -3.12 4.69
CA ILE A 52 1.50 -3.04 3.99
C ILE A 52 1.82 -1.58 3.64
N LEU A 53 0.82 -0.84 3.14
CA LEU A 53 0.98 0.57 2.79
C LEU A 53 1.28 1.42 4.02
N ASP A 54 0.51 1.25 5.11
CA ASP A 54 0.71 1.98 6.37
C ASP A 54 2.09 1.66 7.00
N ALA A 55 2.52 0.40 6.97
CA ALA A 55 3.85 0.01 7.45
C ALA A 55 4.97 0.67 6.63
N SER A 56 4.77 0.82 5.32
CA SER A 56 5.75 1.45 4.42
C SER A 56 5.84 2.97 4.61
N THR A 57 4.79 3.59 5.15
CA THR A 57 4.74 5.03 5.47
C THR A 57 5.13 5.33 6.92
N GLY A 58 5.44 4.32 7.73
CA GLY A 58 5.79 4.51 9.15
C GLY A 58 4.62 4.98 10.02
N GLY A 59 3.39 4.79 9.56
CA GLY A 59 2.17 5.34 10.14
C GLY A 59 1.01 5.24 9.14
N THR A 60 -0.17 5.76 9.46
CA THR A 60 -1.33 5.64 8.56
C THR A 60 -1.08 6.41 7.26
N MET A 61 -1.19 5.76 6.09
CA MET A 61 -0.98 6.41 4.79
C MET A 61 -1.91 7.61 4.58
N MET A 62 -3.13 7.55 5.11
CA MET A 62 -4.12 8.63 5.06
C MET A 62 -3.71 9.90 5.85
N SER A 63 -2.65 9.88 6.65
CA SER A 63 -2.12 11.09 7.32
C SER A 63 -1.10 11.86 6.49
N MET A 64 -0.62 11.28 5.37
CA MET A 64 0.30 11.94 4.45
C MET A 64 -0.42 12.90 3.52
N SER A 65 0.31 13.79 2.84
CA SER A 65 -0.32 14.55 1.76
C SER A 65 -0.76 13.60 0.64
N PRO A 66 -1.90 13.86 -0.03
CA PRO A 66 -2.40 12.96 -1.08
C PRO A 66 -1.38 12.69 -2.20
N LYS A 67 -0.59 13.71 -2.56
CA LYS A 67 0.46 13.60 -3.57
C LYS A 67 1.57 12.64 -3.15
N GLU A 68 2.06 12.75 -1.92
CA GLU A 68 3.10 11.86 -1.40
C GLU A 68 2.60 10.41 -1.31
N ALA A 69 1.36 10.21 -0.84
CA ALA A 69 0.76 8.89 -0.76
C ALA A 69 0.63 8.24 -2.14
N ILE A 70 0.19 8.99 -3.16
CA ILE A 70 0.11 8.50 -4.55
C ILE A 70 1.49 8.09 -5.07
N VAL A 71 2.52 8.91 -4.84
CA VAL A 71 3.91 8.59 -5.24
C VAL A 71 4.40 7.30 -4.58
N ILE A 72 4.10 7.12 -3.29
CA ILE A 72 4.48 5.90 -2.56
C ILE A 72 3.75 4.67 -3.12
N ILE A 73 2.47 4.79 -3.44
CA ILE A 73 1.71 3.70 -4.08
C ILE A 73 2.33 3.36 -5.45
N ASP A 74 2.71 4.35 -6.26
CA ASP A 74 3.39 4.12 -7.55
C ASP A 74 4.74 3.41 -7.39
N VAL A 75 5.45 3.63 -6.27
CA VAL A 75 6.72 2.95 -5.97
C VAL A 75 6.51 1.54 -5.41
N ILE A 76 5.51 1.33 -4.55
CA ILE A 76 5.28 0.03 -3.88
C ILE A 76 4.54 -0.94 -4.79
N ALA A 77 3.56 -0.46 -5.56
CA ALA A 77 2.70 -1.32 -6.35
C ALA A 77 3.49 -2.23 -7.32
N PRO A 78 4.51 -1.74 -8.06
CA PRO A 78 5.35 -2.60 -8.90
C PRO A 78 6.24 -3.58 -8.11
N ASN A 79 6.65 -3.21 -6.89
CA ASN A 79 7.52 -4.06 -6.05
C ASN A 79 6.76 -5.22 -5.39
N ASP A 80 5.43 -5.13 -5.27
CA ASP A 80 4.57 -6.21 -4.79
C ASP A 80 4.68 -7.49 -5.67
N TYR A 81 5.04 -7.34 -6.95
CA TYR A 81 5.31 -8.46 -7.86
C TYR A 81 6.53 -9.31 -7.42
N GLN A 82 7.55 -8.74 -6.77
CA GLN A 82 8.76 -9.48 -6.38
C GLN A 82 8.60 -10.24 -5.05
N SER A 83 7.84 -9.70 -4.09
CA SER A 83 7.64 -10.33 -2.77
C SER A 83 6.83 -11.63 -2.84
N HIS A 84 5.98 -11.80 -3.85
CA HIS A 84 5.17 -13.00 -4.05
C HIS A 84 5.90 -14.13 -4.81
N HIS A 85 6.96 -13.82 -5.58
CA HIS A 85 7.75 -14.84 -6.29
C HIS A 85 8.94 -15.37 -5.47
N ASP A 86 9.52 -14.56 -4.58
CA ASP A 86 10.65 -14.99 -3.72
C ASP A 86 10.22 -15.67 -2.41
N ARG A 87 8.91 -15.77 -2.13
CA ARG A 87 8.39 -16.52 -0.98
C ARG A 87 8.30 -18.01 -1.28
N ALA A 88 9.47 -18.64 -1.35
CA ALA A 88 9.59 -19.98 -0.79
C ALA A 88 9.08 -19.92 0.68
N PRO A 89 8.27 -20.88 1.15
CA PRO A 89 7.66 -20.80 2.47
C PRO A 89 8.71 -21.07 3.55
N ILE A 90 9.46 -20.04 3.95
CA ILE A 90 10.25 -20.11 5.18
C ILE A 90 9.35 -19.65 6.31
N GLN A 91 8.82 -20.63 7.06
CA GLN A 91 8.28 -20.39 8.40
C GLN A 91 9.34 -19.64 9.22
N ARG A 92 9.16 -18.34 9.46
CA ARG A 92 9.89 -17.64 10.52
C ARG A 92 8.95 -17.29 11.65
N LYS A 93 8.70 -18.35 12.44
CA LYS A 93 8.25 -18.31 13.82
C LYS A 93 9.33 -17.61 14.65
N GLY A 94 9.07 -16.37 15.05
CA GLY A 94 9.61 -15.77 16.26
C GLY A 94 10.97 -15.05 16.20
N ILE A 95 11.04 -14.00 17.03
CA ILE A 95 12.22 -13.41 17.67
C ILE A 95 12.92 -12.29 16.85
N MET A 96 12.44 -11.06 17.00
CA MET A 96 13.33 -9.88 16.94
C MET A 96 14.05 -9.79 18.30
N LYS A 97 15.31 -10.23 18.36
CA LYS A 97 16.25 -9.86 19.43
C LYS A 97 16.83 -8.49 19.05
N LEU A 98 16.43 -7.44 19.77
CA LEU A 98 17.15 -6.18 19.78
C LEU A 98 18.36 -6.36 20.72
N ASP A 99 19.56 -6.48 20.16
CA ASP A 99 20.79 -6.57 20.96
C ASP A 99 21.11 -5.17 21.49
N THR A 100 21.04 -4.99 22.82
CA THR A 100 21.43 -3.75 23.50
C THR A 100 22.56 -4.08 24.47
N GLN A 101 23.78 -4.16 23.95
CA GLN A 101 25.03 -4.30 24.69
C GLN A 101 26.09 -3.58 23.83
N ASN A 102 26.78 -2.51 24.19
CA ASN A 102 27.36 -2.09 25.46
C ASN A 102 27.68 -0.59 25.44
N ALA A 103 27.34 0.14 26.51
CA ALA A 103 28.23 1.12 27.09
C ALA A 103 28.11 0.99 28.62
N ILE A 104 29.19 0.52 29.22
CA ILE A 104 29.31 0.07 30.60
C ILE A 104 29.29 1.28 31.56
N LEU A 105 28.58 1.12 32.68
CA LEU A 105 28.70 1.92 33.88
C LEU A 105 30.06 1.68 34.55
N ALA A 106 30.85 2.73 34.73
CA ALA A 106 31.80 2.90 35.84
C ALA A 106 32.07 4.39 36.05
#